data_AF-A0A1B8F8R3-F1
#
_entry.id   AF-A0A1B8F8R3-F1
#
_cell.length_a   1.000
_cell.length_b   1.000
_cell.length_c   1.000
_cell.angle_alpha   90.00
_cell.angle_beta   90.00
_cell.angle_gamma   90.00
#
_symmetry.space_group_name_H-M   'P 1'
#
loop_
_entity.id
_entity.type
_entity.pdbx_description
1 polymer ?
#
loop_
_entity_poly.entity_id
_entity_poly.type
_entity_poly.pdbx_seq_one_letter_code
_entity_poly.pdbx_strand_id
1 'polypeptide(L)'
;MSAHGQPASSSQKNHSSPASRRALSSFLLLLAAATGLEAGGHNATADAGIPIKITNSCPATIWPALATQEGRGPTTHGFELAPKASKELSVLQDWQGRVWARTNCSFNADGTAASDGGRQACDTGDCDGVLDCVVTGNPPATLFEIALLSGANKTNSFYDISLVDGYNLPLSLTHLPHPRLPIPPNLTNPSCIATPPFSTAPSTNANATYPTPHISAQDLSRWCPFPLLLQPPPKPDGGAFPLPDDHIPRPPFSPCLSPCAATGSDGDCCTGSHSTASTCSPGLYSHNAKRVCPDAYSFAYDDGKSTFSIPSGGGWEVTFCPGGASSNILGTFGEELGVVAGGVVTEEVWRVAREGKKGGVEGVAAAGAGREGSLGALVVVVCVWVLFW
;
A
#
# COMPACT_ATOMS: atom_id res chain seq x y z
N MET A 1 51.56 -43.58 -67.87
CA MET A 1 51.48 -44.66 -66.87
C MET A 1 50.09 -44.60 -66.26
N SER A 2 49.26 -45.57 -66.63
CA SER A 2 47.91 -45.94 -66.18
C SER A 2 47.75 -46.01 -64.65
N ALA A 3 46.58 -46.11 -64.01
CA ALA A 3 45.13 -45.94 -64.28
C ALA A 3 44.42 -46.26 -62.93
N HIS A 4 43.29 -45.65 -62.57
CA HIS A 4 41.91 -46.22 -62.52
C HIS A 4 41.26 -45.64 -61.24
N GLY A 5 39.96 -45.32 -61.08
CA GLY A 5 38.73 -45.35 -61.86
C GLY A 5 37.56 -44.96 -60.91
N GLN A 6 36.55 -44.22 -61.38
CA GLN A 6 35.26 -43.93 -60.69
C GLN A 6 34.23 -45.08 -60.95
N PRO A 7 32.90 -45.10 -60.54
CA PRO A 7 31.99 -44.03 -59.99
C PRO A 7 30.83 -44.43 -59.00
N ALA A 8 30.02 -43.42 -58.58
CA ALA A 8 28.54 -43.39 -58.27
C ALA A 8 27.95 -44.23 -57.07
N SER A 9 26.85 -43.93 -56.36
CA SER A 9 25.77 -42.90 -56.31
C SER A 9 24.83 -43.14 -55.07
N SER A 10 24.08 -42.09 -54.64
CA SER A 10 22.78 -42.05 -53.91
C SER A 10 22.75 -42.38 -52.40
N SER A 11 21.97 -41.73 -51.52
CA SER A 11 20.70 -41.00 -51.66
C SER A 11 20.50 -39.90 -50.59
N GLN A 12 19.87 -38.80 -51.00
CA GLN A 12 19.23 -37.77 -50.17
C GLN A 12 17.94 -38.29 -49.50
N LYS A 13 17.49 -37.63 -48.42
CA LYS A 13 16.08 -37.17 -48.30
C LYS A 13 15.92 -36.03 -47.29
N ASN A 14 15.11 -35.06 -47.71
CA ASN A 14 14.82 -33.75 -47.14
C ASN A 14 13.66 -33.75 -46.12
N HIS A 15 13.70 -32.73 -45.26
CA HIS A 15 12.65 -31.81 -44.79
C HIS A 15 11.31 -32.24 -44.14
N SER A 16 10.97 -31.36 -43.16
CA SER A 16 9.67 -30.75 -42.78
C SER A 16 8.77 -31.39 -41.69
N SER A 17 8.48 -30.57 -40.66
CA SER A 17 7.40 -30.62 -39.63
C SER A 17 5.99 -30.75 -40.26
N PRO A 18 4.85 -31.07 -39.56
CA PRO A 18 4.37 -30.48 -38.29
C PRO A 18 3.38 -31.33 -37.40
N ALA A 19 2.85 -30.68 -36.35
CA ALA A 19 1.52 -30.83 -35.71
C ALA A 19 1.25 -31.86 -34.58
N SER A 20 0.81 -31.31 -33.43
CA SER A 20 -0.35 -31.66 -32.57
C SER A 20 -0.83 -33.12 -32.47
N ARG A 21 -0.84 -33.69 -31.25
CA ARG A 21 -2.05 -34.11 -30.49
C ARG A 21 -1.72 -34.82 -29.16
N ARG A 22 -2.65 -34.65 -28.23
CA ARG A 22 -2.75 -35.16 -26.85
C ARG A 22 -2.61 -36.69 -26.73
N ALA A 23 -2.05 -37.14 -25.61
CA ALA A 23 -2.53 -38.34 -24.90
C ALA A 23 -2.16 -38.28 -23.41
N LEU A 24 -3.16 -38.58 -22.59
CA LEU A 24 -3.16 -38.66 -21.13
C LEU A 24 -2.28 -39.81 -20.61
N SER A 25 -1.67 -39.63 -19.44
CA SER A 25 -1.44 -40.76 -18.52
C SER A 25 -1.54 -40.28 -17.08
N SER A 26 -2.60 -40.76 -16.44
CA SER A 26 -2.97 -40.56 -15.05
C SER A 26 -2.06 -41.35 -14.12
N PHE A 27 -1.59 -40.74 -13.04
CA PHE A 27 -1.25 -41.46 -11.83
C PHE A 27 -1.92 -40.77 -10.64
N LEU A 28 -3.00 -41.39 -10.16
CA LEU A 28 -3.69 -41.05 -8.92
C LEU A 28 -2.79 -41.43 -7.73
N LEU A 29 -2.50 -40.48 -6.84
CA LEU A 29 -2.28 -40.78 -5.42
C LEU A 29 -3.53 -40.31 -4.66
N LEU A 30 -4.34 -41.27 -4.21
CA LEU A 30 -5.39 -41.06 -3.21
C LEU A 30 -4.71 -40.93 -1.84
N LEU A 31 -4.74 -39.75 -1.24
CA LEU A 31 -4.78 -39.62 0.21
C LEU A 31 -6.21 -39.25 0.61
N ALA A 32 -6.90 -40.18 1.25
CA ALA A 32 -8.15 -39.93 1.93
C ALA A 32 -7.87 -39.12 3.21
N ALA A 33 -8.36 -37.89 3.25
CA ALA A 33 -8.61 -37.19 4.51
C ALA A 33 -10.12 -37.01 4.64
N ALA A 34 -10.75 -37.90 5.39
CA ALA A 34 -12.11 -37.72 5.86
C ALA A 34 -12.09 -36.70 7.00
N THR A 35 -12.67 -35.52 6.79
CA THR A 35 -13.23 -34.70 7.86
C THR A 35 -14.58 -34.17 7.41
N GLY A 36 -15.54 -34.23 8.34
CA GLY A 36 -16.96 -34.11 8.07
C GLY A 36 -17.37 -32.75 7.52
N LEU A 37 -18.27 -32.80 6.55
CA LEU A 37 -19.05 -31.66 6.13
C LEU A 37 -20.13 -31.41 7.21
N GLU A 38 -19.79 -30.66 8.25
CA GLU A 38 -20.82 -30.01 9.05
C GLU A 38 -21.38 -28.86 8.21
N ALA A 39 -22.57 -29.09 7.67
CA ALA A 39 -23.40 -28.05 7.09
C ALA A 39 -23.85 -27.09 8.20
N GLY A 40 -22.96 -26.19 8.60
CA GLY A 40 -23.32 -25.00 9.34
C GLY A 40 -24.18 -24.13 8.44
N GLY A 41 -25.48 -24.09 8.73
CA GLY A 41 -26.40 -23.14 8.12
C GLY A 41 -26.01 -21.72 8.51
N HIS A 42 -25.07 -21.12 7.78
CA HIS A 42 -24.89 -19.68 7.78
C HIS A 42 -26.11 -19.10 7.08
N ASN A 43 -27.01 -18.55 7.90
CA ASN A 43 -28.08 -17.67 7.46
C ASN A 43 -27.46 -16.65 6.51
N ALA A 44 -27.77 -16.75 5.22
CA ALA A 44 -27.30 -15.84 4.19
C ALA A 44 -27.97 -14.49 4.40
N THR A 45 -27.53 -13.75 5.41
CA THR A 45 -27.56 -12.29 5.33
C THR A 45 -26.74 -11.96 4.10
N ALA A 46 -27.37 -11.38 3.08
CA ALA A 46 -26.67 -10.87 1.91
C ALA A 46 -25.38 -10.17 2.37
N ASP A 47 -24.23 -10.62 1.88
CA ASP A 47 -22.91 -10.10 2.24
C ASP A 47 -22.93 -8.59 1.93
N ALA A 48 -23.17 -7.78 2.95
CA ALA A 48 -23.39 -6.36 2.77
C ALA A 48 -22.03 -5.77 2.40
N GLY A 49 -21.94 -5.27 1.16
CA GLY A 49 -20.72 -4.70 0.62
C GLY A 49 -20.11 -3.63 1.53
N ILE A 50 -18.81 -3.71 1.74
CA ILE A 50 -18.03 -2.72 2.48
C ILE A 50 -17.63 -1.60 1.50
N PRO A 51 -18.02 -0.34 1.75
CA PRO A 51 -17.75 0.74 0.82
C PRO A 51 -16.29 1.20 0.90
N ILE A 52 -15.65 1.29 -0.27
CA ILE A 52 -14.36 1.94 -0.48
C ILE A 52 -14.61 3.14 -1.39
N LYS A 53 -14.69 4.33 -0.81
CA LYS A 53 -14.89 5.58 -1.52
C LYS A 53 -13.56 6.20 -1.86
N ILE A 54 -13.33 6.53 -3.11
CA ILE A 54 -12.09 7.16 -3.58
C ILE A 54 -12.41 8.58 -4.03
N THR A 55 -11.69 9.57 -3.50
CA THR A 55 -11.91 11.00 -3.74
C THR A 55 -10.66 11.67 -4.29
N ASN A 56 -10.79 12.39 -5.40
CA ASN A 56 -9.73 13.19 -5.98
C ASN A 56 -9.81 14.64 -5.50
N SER A 57 -8.99 15.05 -4.54
CA SER A 57 -8.86 16.45 -4.14
C SER A 57 -7.75 17.20 -4.89
N CYS A 58 -6.99 16.52 -5.76
CA CYS A 58 -5.91 17.08 -6.55
C CYS A 58 -6.47 18.10 -7.57
N PRO A 59 -5.63 19.07 -8.03
CA PRO A 59 -6.03 20.04 -9.05
C PRO A 59 -6.09 19.44 -10.47
N ALA A 60 -5.63 18.20 -10.65
CA ALA A 60 -5.57 17.50 -11.93
C ALA A 60 -6.29 16.15 -11.86
N THR A 61 -6.64 15.61 -13.03
CA THR A 61 -7.14 14.24 -13.16
C THR A 61 -6.09 13.25 -12.66
N ILE A 62 -6.55 12.24 -11.92
CA ILE A 62 -5.75 11.10 -11.49
C ILE A 62 -6.42 9.81 -11.97
N TRP A 63 -5.69 8.71 -11.98
CA TRP A 63 -6.23 7.40 -12.30
C TRP A 63 -6.07 6.45 -11.12
N PRO A 64 -7.01 6.45 -10.17
CA PRO A 64 -6.97 5.51 -9.06
C PRO A 64 -6.91 4.08 -9.56
N ALA A 65 -6.24 3.25 -8.78
CA ALA A 65 -6.03 1.85 -9.07
C ALA A 65 -6.10 1.03 -7.78
N LEU A 66 -6.54 -0.21 -7.91
CA LEU A 66 -6.74 -1.15 -6.82
C LEU A 66 -6.17 -2.51 -7.22
N ALA A 67 -5.58 -3.21 -6.27
CA ALA A 67 -5.15 -4.59 -6.44
C ALA A 67 -5.75 -5.45 -5.34
N THR A 68 -6.36 -6.57 -5.73
CA THR A 68 -6.84 -7.58 -4.79
C THR A 68 -5.76 -8.62 -4.59
N GLN A 69 -5.21 -8.69 -3.38
CA GLN A 69 -4.20 -9.69 -3.00
C GLN A 69 -4.86 -10.95 -2.45
N GLU A 70 -5.96 -10.80 -1.72
CA GLU A 70 -6.74 -11.91 -1.18
C GLU A 70 -8.24 -11.55 -1.10
N GLY A 71 -9.11 -12.56 -1.13
CA GLY A 71 -10.55 -12.39 -0.95
C GLY A 71 -11.26 -11.81 -2.16
N ARG A 72 -12.41 -11.18 -1.92
CA ARG A 72 -13.32 -10.71 -2.97
C ARG A 72 -13.34 -9.18 -3.02
N GLY A 73 -12.56 -8.64 -3.94
CA GLY A 73 -12.39 -7.21 -4.16
C GLY A 73 -13.45 -6.55 -5.05
N PRO A 74 -13.18 -5.32 -5.51
CA PRO A 74 -14.11 -4.54 -6.30
C PRO A 74 -14.27 -5.11 -7.72
N THR A 75 -15.32 -4.67 -8.43
CA THR A 75 -15.57 -5.06 -9.82
C THR A 75 -14.67 -4.36 -10.83
N THR A 76 -13.91 -3.34 -10.40
CA THR A 76 -12.95 -2.59 -11.22
C THR A 76 -11.75 -2.23 -10.37
N HIS A 77 -10.58 -2.30 -11.00
CA HIS A 77 -9.24 -2.17 -10.45
C HIS A 77 -8.52 -0.93 -10.99
N GLY A 78 -9.12 -0.17 -11.90
CA GLY A 78 -8.64 1.16 -12.23
C GLY A 78 -9.58 1.96 -13.11
N PHE A 79 -9.56 3.28 -12.93
CA PHE A 79 -10.47 4.20 -13.62
C PHE A 79 -9.91 5.61 -13.62
N GLU A 80 -10.42 6.46 -14.51
CA GLU A 80 -10.14 7.91 -14.50
C GLU A 80 -11.01 8.61 -13.45
N LEU A 81 -10.41 9.56 -12.70
CA LEU A 81 -11.10 10.35 -11.71
C LEU A 81 -10.74 11.84 -11.85
N ALA A 82 -11.69 12.63 -12.35
CA ALA A 82 -11.55 14.07 -12.54
C ALA A 82 -11.35 14.83 -11.21
N PRO A 83 -10.78 16.05 -11.22
CA PRO A 83 -10.67 16.89 -10.03
C PRO A 83 -12.02 17.04 -9.30
N LYS A 84 -11.99 16.90 -7.97
CA LYS A 84 -13.15 17.00 -7.07
C LYS A 84 -14.21 15.91 -7.24
N ALA A 85 -13.97 14.92 -8.10
CA ALA A 85 -14.85 13.77 -8.23
C ALA A 85 -14.57 12.72 -7.15
N SER A 86 -15.59 11.92 -6.84
CA SER A 86 -15.48 10.73 -6.00
C SER A 86 -16.14 9.54 -6.71
N LYS A 87 -15.63 8.34 -6.44
CA LYS A 87 -16.23 7.08 -6.88
C LYS A 87 -16.28 6.11 -5.72
N GLU A 88 -17.43 5.50 -5.50
CA GLU A 88 -17.61 4.47 -4.49
C GLU A 88 -17.54 3.08 -5.14
N LEU A 89 -16.74 2.21 -4.53
CA LEU A 89 -16.61 0.81 -4.87
C LEU A 89 -17.07 -0.03 -3.67
N SER A 90 -17.42 -1.28 -3.94
CA SER A 90 -17.81 -2.23 -2.90
C SER A 90 -16.86 -3.41 -2.91
N VAL A 91 -16.39 -3.80 -1.73
CA VAL A 91 -15.59 -5.01 -1.48
C VAL A 91 -16.30 -5.90 -0.47
N LEU A 92 -15.88 -7.15 -0.34
CA LEU A 92 -16.44 -8.05 0.67
C LEU A 92 -15.53 -8.14 1.90
N GLN A 93 -16.10 -8.67 2.98
CA GLN A 93 -15.48 -8.69 4.30
C GLN A 93 -14.19 -9.51 4.40
N ASP A 94 -13.88 -10.34 3.41
CA ASP A 94 -12.65 -11.13 3.29
C ASP A 94 -11.58 -10.45 2.42
N TRP A 95 -11.82 -9.24 1.92
CA TRP A 95 -10.91 -8.56 1.01
C TRP A 95 -9.63 -8.07 1.69
N GLN A 96 -8.50 -8.34 1.03
CA GLN A 96 -7.22 -7.73 1.31
C GLN A 96 -6.67 -7.14 0.02
N GLY A 97 -6.23 -5.89 0.07
CA GLY A 97 -5.85 -5.18 -1.14
C GLY A 97 -5.08 -3.90 -0.91
N ARG A 98 -4.70 -3.31 -2.03
CA ARG A 98 -3.99 -2.03 -2.10
C ARG A 98 -4.80 -1.05 -2.93
N VAL A 99 -4.74 0.23 -2.59
CA VAL A 99 -5.29 1.33 -3.38
C VAL A 99 -4.20 2.40 -3.54
N TRP A 100 -4.01 2.86 -4.77
CA TRP A 100 -3.10 3.95 -5.10
C TRP A 100 -3.69 4.81 -6.21
N ALA A 101 -2.99 5.87 -6.60
CA ALA A 101 -3.37 6.66 -7.76
C ALA A 101 -2.19 6.91 -8.69
N ARG A 102 -2.49 6.87 -9.98
CA ARG A 102 -1.55 7.10 -11.07
C ARG A 102 -1.67 8.53 -11.59
N THR A 103 -0.57 9.05 -12.11
CA THR A 103 -0.49 10.44 -12.61
C THR A 103 -0.05 10.48 -14.06
N ASN A 104 -0.53 11.51 -14.78
CA ASN A 104 -0.16 11.79 -16.16
C ASN A 104 -0.32 10.58 -17.09
N CYS A 105 -1.50 9.95 -17.07
CA CYS A 105 -1.76 8.75 -17.85
C CYS A 105 -2.29 9.05 -19.25
N SER A 106 -1.97 8.20 -20.22
CA SER A 106 -2.54 8.21 -21.55
C SER A 106 -2.77 6.79 -22.07
N PHE A 107 -4.04 6.40 -22.24
CA PHE A 107 -4.44 5.07 -22.68
C PHE A 107 -5.02 5.09 -24.10
N ASN A 108 -5.00 3.94 -24.77
CA ASN A 108 -5.80 3.71 -25.96
C ASN A 108 -7.31 3.75 -25.65
N ALA A 109 -8.16 3.76 -26.70
CA ALA A 109 -9.59 4.02 -26.56
C ALA A 109 -10.35 3.03 -25.68
N ASP A 110 -9.89 1.79 -25.59
CA ASP A 110 -10.46 0.71 -24.77
C ASP A 110 -9.74 0.51 -23.43
N GLY A 111 -8.69 1.29 -23.13
CA GLY A 111 -7.96 1.23 -21.86
C GLY A 111 -7.10 -0.02 -21.67
N THR A 112 -6.77 -0.74 -22.74
CA THR A 112 -6.03 -2.00 -22.71
C THR A 112 -4.52 -1.83 -22.92
N ALA A 113 -4.05 -0.63 -23.29
CA ALA A 113 -2.64 -0.32 -23.47
C ALA A 113 -2.37 1.20 -23.40
N ALA A 114 -1.09 1.56 -23.33
CA ALA A 114 -0.64 2.94 -23.50
C ALA A 114 -1.04 3.49 -24.89
N SER A 115 -1.41 4.78 -24.94
CA SER A 115 -1.87 5.42 -26.18
C SER A 115 -0.81 5.51 -27.27
N ASP A 116 0.46 5.57 -26.87
CA ASP A 116 1.63 5.66 -27.75
C ASP A 116 2.21 4.29 -28.15
N GLY A 117 1.60 3.19 -27.71
CA GLY A 117 2.09 1.83 -27.91
C GLY A 117 3.27 1.45 -27.01
N GLY A 118 3.59 2.28 -26.01
CA GLY A 118 4.59 2.01 -24.99
C GLY A 118 4.16 0.92 -24.00
N ARG A 119 5.09 0.57 -23.08
CA ARG A 119 4.82 -0.40 -22.00
C ARG A 119 4.09 0.20 -20.81
N GLN A 120 4.24 1.50 -20.59
CA GLN A 120 3.64 2.24 -19.49
C GLN A 120 2.74 3.32 -20.06
N ALA A 121 1.57 3.49 -19.47
CA ALA A 121 0.63 4.52 -19.84
C ALA A 121 0.74 5.75 -18.92
N CYS A 122 1.30 5.59 -17.72
CA CYS A 122 1.39 6.62 -16.69
C CYS A 122 2.83 6.90 -16.24
N ASP A 123 3.09 8.13 -15.80
CA ASP A 123 4.41 8.53 -15.26
C ASP A 123 4.71 7.92 -13.88
N THR A 124 3.68 7.72 -13.04
CA THR A 124 3.82 7.11 -11.71
C THR A 124 2.69 6.12 -11.43
N GLY A 125 2.99 5.07 -10.65
CA GLY A 125 2.01 4.07 -10.23
C GLY A 125 1.47 3.17 -11.36
N ASP A 126 2.05 3.23 -12.56
CA ASP A 126 1.56 2.48 -13.73
C ASP A 126 1.48 0.98 -13.45
N CYS A 127 0.45 0.30 -13.95
CA CYS A 127 0.20 -1.13 -13.69
C CYS A 127 0.25 -1.95 -14.98
N ASP A 128 1.37 -1.86 -15.70
CA ASP A 128 1.64 -2.48 -17.01
C ASP A 128 0.80 -1.90 -18.17
N GLY A 129 0.61 -0.58 -18.15
CA GLY A 129 0.00 0.16 -19.24
C GLY A 129 -1.51 -0.03 -19.44
N VAL A 130 -2.17 -0.82 -18.58
CA VAL A 130 -3.62 -1.05 -18.61
C VAL A 130 -4.37 -0.09 -17.68
N LEU A 131 -5.57 0.33 -18.07
CA LEU A 131 -6.43 1.17 -17.24
C LEU A 131 -6.96 0.39 -16.04
N ASP A 132 -7.50 -0.80 -16.28
CA ASP A 132 -8.03 -1.69 -15.25
C ASP A 132 -6.92 -2.65 -14.78
N CYS A 133 -6.29 -2.32 -13.65
CA CYS A 133 -5.05 -2.98 -13.23
C CYS A 133 -5.24 -4.47 -12.92
N VAL A 134 -4.26 -5.29 -13.33
CA VAL A 134 -4.18 -6.72 -13.01
C VAL A 134 -2.99 -7.08 -12.11
N VAL A 135 -2.11 -6.11 -11.90
CA VAL A 135 -0.93 -6.16 -11.03
C VAL A 135 -0.90 -4.92 -10.13
N THR A 136 -0.04 -4.92 -9.13
CA THR A 136 0.23 -3.72 -8.32
C THR A 136 0.88 -2.62 -9.16
N GLY A 137 0.83 -1.38 -8.68
CA GLY A 137 1.43 -0.23 -9.36
C GLY A 137 2.95 -0.22 -9.25
N ASN A 138 3.61 0.16 -10.34
CA ASN A 138 5.04 0.40 -10.40
C ASN A 138 5.44 1.59 -9.49
N PRO A 139 6.48 1.44 -8.65
CA PRO A 139 7.00 2.54 -7.85
C PRO A 139 7.46 3.75 -8.70
N PRO A 140 7.35 4.99 -8.18
CA PRO A 140 6.86 5.33 -6.86
C PRO A 140 5.33 5.38 -6.79
N ALA A 141 4.77 4.80 -5.73
CA ALA A 141 3.34 4.86 -5.44
C ALA A 141 3.09 4.97 -3.93
N THR A 142 2.33 5.98 -3.52
CA THR A 142 1.81 6.06 -2.15
C THR A 142 0.61 5.13 -2.03
N LEU A 143 0.65 4.20 -1.07
CA LEU A 143 -0.33 3.13 -0.96
C LEU A 143 -1.26 3.34 0.24
N PHE A 144 -2.52 2.98 0.06
CA PHE A 144 -3.40 2.53 1.13
C PHE A 144 -3.44 1.02 1.09
N GLU A 145 -3.08 0.39 2.20
CA GLU A 145 -3.06 -1.05 2.35
C GLU A 145 -4.12 -1.46 3.38
N ILE A 146 -4.91 -2.50 3.09
CA ILE A 146 -5.97 -2.95 3.98
C ILE A 146 -6.17 -4.46 3.93
N ALA A 147 -6.41 -5.04 5.10
CA ALA A 147 -6.85 -6.41 5.29
C ALA A 147 -8.07 -6.45 6.21
N LEU A 148 -9.23 -6.81 5.65
CA LEU A 148 -10.50 -6.93 6.37
C LEU A 148 -10.64 -8.31 7.03
N LEU A 149 -11.34 -8.38 8.18
CA LEU A 149 -11.54 -9.61 8.98
C LEU A 149 -10.27 -10.47 9.11
N SER A 150 -9.17 -9.83 9.48
CA SER A 150 -7.88 -10.46 9.68
C SER A 150 -7.53 -10.58 11.17
N GLY A 151 -6.38 -11.17 11.47
CA GLY A 151 -5.93 -11.53 12.82
C GLY A 151 -6.44 -12.90 13.30
N ALA A 152 -5.98 -13.32 14.48
CA ALA A 152 -6.19 -14.70 14.99
C ALA A 152 -7.66 -15.14 15.03
N ASN A 153 -8.59 -14.21 15.30
CA ASN A 153 -10.02 -14.47 15.39
C ASN A 153 -10.83 -13.88 14.22
N LYS A 154 -10.17 -13.30 13.21
CA LYS A 154 -10.83 -12.61 12.08
C LYS A 154 -11.81 -11.51 12.50
N THR A 155 -11.52 -10.82 13.59
CA THR A 155 -12.40 -9.78 14.15
C THR A 155 -11.97 -8.36 13.83
N ASN A 156 -10.78 -8.18 13.24
CA ASN A 156 -10.15 -6.87 13.10
C ASN A 156 -9.87 -6.53 11.63
N SER A 157 -9.91 -5.25 11.32
CA SER A 157 -9.40 -4.69 10.08
C SER A 157 -8.06 -4.04 10.36
N PHE A 158 -7.04 -4.40 9.59
CA PHE A 158 -5.72 -3.81 9.64
C PHE A 158 -5.53 -2.94 8.41
N TYR A 159 -5.04 -1.73 8.59
CA TYR A 159 -4.79 -0.83 7.48
C TYR A 159 -3.69 0.16 7.78
N ASP A 160 -3.12 0.71 6.72
CA ASP A 160 -2.04 1.68 6.82
C ASP A 160 -1.89 2.52 5.55
N ILE A 161 -1.11 3.59 5.68
CA ILE A 161 -0.53 4.30 4.54
C ILE A 161 0.91 3.81 4.43
N SER A 162 1.33 3.44 3.22
CA SER A 162 2.64 2.85 3.00
C SER A 162 3.44 3.60 1.94
N LEU A 163 4.66 3.94 2.31
CA LEU A 163 5.70 4.58 1.49
C LEU A 163 6.85 3.61 1.18
N VAL A 164 6.66 2.32 1.46
CA VAL A 164 7.63 1.28 1.11
C VAL A 164 7.84 1.28 -0.41
N ASP A 165 6.79 1.56 -1.19
CA ASP A 165 6.80 1.65 -2.65
C ASP A 165 7.07 3.07 -3.15
N GLY A 166 7.57 3.95 -2.28
CA GLY A 166 7.84 5.34 -2.61
C GLY A 166 6.67 6.28 -2.33
N TYR A 167 6.75 7.47 -2.90
CA TYR A 167 5.75 8.53 -2.71
C TYR A 167 5.50 9.28 -4.00
N ASN A 168 4.24 9.38 -4.43
CA ASN A 168 3.84 10.13 -5.62
C ASN A 168 2.71 11.13 -5.36
N LEU A 169 1.77 10.83 -4.46
CA LEU A 169 0.64 11.69 -4.15
C LEU A 169 0.37 11.72 -2.63
N PRO A 170 -0.06 12.86 -2.06
CA PRO A 170 -0.51 12.88 -0.68
C PRO A 170 -1.79 12.07 -0.51
N LEU A 171 -1.94 11.44 0.64
CA LEU A 171 -3.04 10.51 0.91
C LEU A 171 -3.59 10.73 2.32
N SER A 172 -4.91 10.66 2.47
CA SER A 172 -5.54 10.50 3.78
C SER A 172 -6.64 9.47 3.74
N LEU A 173 -6.79 8.78 4.86
CA LEU A 173 -7.82 7.78 5.07
C LEU A 173 -8.86 8.33 6.05
N THR A 174 -10.11 8.01 5.79
CA THR A 174 -11.22 8.27 6.71
C THR A 174 -11.98 6.99 6.90
N HIS A 175 -12.02 6.48 8.14
CA HIS A 175 -12.90 5.37 8.47
C HIS A 175 -14.36 5.85 8.37
N LEU A 176 -15.17 5.11 7.62
CA LEU A 176 -16.60 5.31 7.49
C LEU A 176 -17.27 4.41 8.54
N PRO A 177 -17.70 4.95 9.69
CA PRO A 177 -18.05 4.14 10.85
C PRO A 177 -19.27 3.27 10.60
N HIS A 178 -19.25 2.07 11.16
CA HIS A 178 -20.43 1.20 11.25
C HIS A 178 -21.30 1.62 12.43
N PRO A 179 -22.65 1.68 12.31
CA PRO A 179 -23.53 2.11 13.39
C PRO A 179 -23.38 1.34 14.70
N ARG A 180 -22.85 0.11 14.67
CA ARG A 180 -22.67 -0.72 15.86
C ARG A 180 -21.36 -0.47 16.61
N LEU A 181 -20.41 0.26 16.01
CA LEU A 181 -19.12 0.55 16.64
C LEU A 181 -18.58 1.91 16.19
N PRO A 182 -19.08 3.01 16.77
CA PRO A 182 -18.52 4.33 16.51
C PRO A 182 -17.13 4.44 17.14
N ILE A 183 -16.14 4.88 16.36
CA ILE A 183 -14.78 5.15 16.82
C ILE A 183 -14.51 6.65 16.64
N PRO A 184 -13.89 7.35 17.61
CA PRO A 184 -13.46 8.73 17.41
C PRO A 184 -12.59 8.88 16.16
N PRO A 185 -12.91 9.81 15.24
CA PRO A 185 -12.23 9.90 13.95
C PRO A 185 -10.75 10.28 14.06
N ASN A 186 -10.34 11.00 15.11
CA ASN A 186 -8.94 11.35 15.35
C ASN A 186 -8.06 10.17 15.80
N LEU A 187 -8.65 8.99 16.01
CA LEU A 187 -7.92 7.74 16.27
C LEU A 187 -7.67 6.94 14.99
N THR A 188 -8.45 7.14 13.93
CA THR A 188 -8.51 6.20 12.79
C THR A 188 -8.29 6.81 11.43
N ASN A 189 -8.10 8.14 11.36
CA ASN A 189 -8.06 8.86 10.09
C ASN A 189 -6.65 9.40 9.81
N PRO A 190 -5.68 8.54 9.47
CA PRO A 190 -4.31 8.97 9.19
C PRO A 190 -4.22 9.79 7.90
N SER A 191 -3.16 10.58 7.81
CA SER A 191 -2.81 11.36 6.63
C SER A 191 -1.30 11.45 6.46
N CYS A 192 -0.84 11.34 5.23
CA CYS A 192 0.54 11.55 4.83
C CYS A 192 0.61 12.65 3.75
N ILE A 193 1.02 13.84 4.18
CA ILE A 193 1.08 15.06 3.36
C ILE A 193 2.53 15.53 3.29
N ALA A 194 3.34 14.78 2.55
CA ALA A 194 4.76 15.07 2.30
C ALA A 194 5.00 15.96 1.06
N THR A 195 3.99 16.74 0.66
CA THR A 195 4.02 17.62 -0.52
C THR A 195 3.71 19.06 -0.10
N PRO A 196 4.67 20.01 -0.19
CA PRO A 196 4.53 21.36 0.38
C PRO A 196 3.28 22.15 -0.07
N PRO A 197 2.86 22.14 -1.36
CA PRO A 197 1.64 22.83 -1.77
C PRO A 197 0.38 22.40 -1.02
N PHE A 198 0.26 21.13 -0.66
CA PHE A 198 -0.90 20.60 0.07
C PHE A 198 -0.80 20.81 1.58
N SER A 199 0.42 20.94 2.11
CA SER A 199 0.65 21.12 3.55
C SER A 199 0.15 22.47 4.08
N THR A 200 0.01 23.45 3.19
CA THR A 200 -0.45 24.81 3.49
C THR A 200 -1.93 25.00 3.19
N ALA A 201 -2.58 24.03 2.55
CA ALA A 201 -4.00 24.07 2.29
C ALA A 201 -4.81 23.83 3.57
N PRO A 202 -6.05 24.35 3.67
CA PRO A 202 -6.93 24.06 4.80
C PRO A 202 -7.08 22.56 5.00
N SER A 203 -7.03 22.13 6.27
CA SER A 203 -7.20 20.71 6.60
C SER A 203 -8.57 20.21 6.13
N THR A 204 -8.57 19.16 5.31
CA THR A 204 -9.81 18.52 4.84
C THR A 204 -10.40 17.57 5.88
N ASN A 205 -9.63 17.22 6.91
CA ASN A 205 -10.01 16.27 7.96
C ASN A 205 -10.15 16.96 9.34
N ALA A 206 -10.34 18.30 9.35
CA ALA A 206 -10.47 19.05 10.59
C ALA A 206 -11.79 18.74 11.30
N ASN A 207 -11.70 18.27 12.54
CA ASN A 207 -12.85 18.09 13.43
C ASN A 207 -12.59 18.84 14.74
N ALA A 208 -13.40 19.85 15.03
CA ALA A 208 -13.23 20.68 16.22
C ALA A 208 -13.47 19.92 17.53
N THR A 209 -14.31 18.89 17.50
CA THR A 209 -14.62 18.04 18.67
C THR A 209 -13.55 16.97 18.88
N TYR A 210 -12.96 16.48 17.79
CA TYR A 210 -11.95 15.41 17.79
C TYR A 210 -10.76 15.86 16.94
N PRO A 211 -9.91 16.76 17.44
CA PRO A 211 -8.77 17.25 16.68
C PRO A 211 -7.77 16.10 16.44
N THR A 212 -7.39 15.91 15.18
CA THR A 212 -6.36 14.93 14.80
C THR A 212 -4.97 15.45 15.19
N PRO A 213 -4.12 14.65 15.86
CA PRO A 213 -2.74 15.02 16.13
C PRO A 213 -1.96 15.12 14.82
N HIS A 214 -1.24 16.22 14.63
CA HIS A 214 -0.45 16.46 13.43
C HIS A 214 0.97 16.87 13.79
N ILE A 215 1.91 16.59 12.88
CA ILE A 215 3.25 17.18 12.94
C ILE A 215 3.27 18.55 12.27
N SER A 216 4.20 19.41 12.68
CA SER A 216 4.46 20.65 11.94
C SER A 216 5.12 20.32 10.58
N ALA A 217 4.66 20.97 9.51
CA ALA A 217 5.28 20.88 8.20
C ALA A 217 6.69 21.48 8.21
N GLN A 218 7.71 20.64 8.39
CA GLN A 218 9.12 21.05 8.34
C GLN A 218 9.84 20.26 7.24
N ASP A 219 10.64 20.97 6.44
CA ASP A 219 11.51 20.41 5.39
C ASP A 219 10.83 19.48 4.37
N LEU A 220 9.54 19.71 4.08
CA LEU A 220 8.77 18.91 3.12
C LEU A 220 9.32 18.94 1.69
N SER A 221 10.13 19.92 1.32
CA SER A 221 10.80 19.95 0.01
C SER A 221 12.11 19.17 -0.02
N ARG A 222 12.63 18.75 1.15
CA ARG A 222 13.96 18.14 1.32
C ARG A 222 13.93 16.72 1.87
N TRP A 223 12.77 16.20 2.28
CA TRP A 223 12.70 14.86 2.88
C TRP A 223 13.14 13.75 1.93
N CYS A 224 12.79 13.85 0.63
CA CYS A 224 13.21 12.87 -0.36
C CYS A 224 14.70 13.03 -0.71
N PRO A 225 15.54 12.00 -0.54
CA PRO A 225 16.94 12.03 -0.97
C PRO A 225 17.09 12.31 -2.47
N PHE A 226 18.10 13.08 -2.87
CA PHE A 226 18.33 13.45 -4.29
C PHE A 226 18.36 12.26 -5.26
N PRO A 227 19.06 11.15 -4.96
CA PRO A 227 19.11 10.00 -5.87
C PRO A 227 17.77 9.31 -6.09
N LEU A 228 16.77 9.59 -5.24
CA LEU A 228 15.45 8.96 -5.28
C LEU A 228 14.38 9.83 -5.96
N LEU A 229 14.70 11.08 -6.32
CA LEU A 229 13.77 11.93 -7.06
C LEU A 229 13.61 11.41 -8.48
N LEU A 230 12.38 11.18 -8.94
CA LEU A 230 12.11 10.88 -10.36
C LEU A 230 12.49 12.04 -11.29
N GLN A 231 12.33 13.28 -10.82
CA GLN A 231 12.64 14.49 -11.57
C GLN A 231 13.63 15.34 -10.77
N PRO A 232 14.91 14.93 -10.69
CA PRO A 232 15.93 15.69 -9.97
C PRO A 232 16.24 16.99 -10.73
N PRO A 233 16.61 18.08 -10.03
CA PRO A 233 17.06 19.30 -10.69
C PRO A 233 18.34 19.03 -11.51
N PRO A 234 18.67 19.90 -12.49
CA PRO A 234 19.91 19.77 -13.25
C PRO A 234 21.12 19.73 -12.31
N LYS A 235 22.03 18.78 -12.56
CA LYS A 235 23.28 18.68 -11.80
C LYS A 235 24.17 19.90 -12.10
N PRO A 236 24.92 20.42 -11.12
CA PRO A 236 25.97 21.40 -11.39
C PRO A 236 27.01 20.85 -12.40
N ASP A 237 27.69 21.74 -13.13
CA ASP A 237 28.70 21.42 -14.17
C ASP A 237 29.78 20.45 -13.62
N GLY A 238 29.61 19.15 -13.86
CA GLY A 238 30.52 18.11 -13.31
C GLY A 238 29.89 16.75 -12.95
N GLY A 239 28.56 16.61 -13.01
CA GLY A 239 27.90 15.29 -13.10
C GLY A 239 27.56 14.57 -11.79
N ALA A 240 27.83 15.18 -10.63
CA ALA A 240 27.38 14.68 -9.32
C ALA A 240 26.79 15.82 -8.47
N PHE A 241 25.80 15.50 -7.64
CA PHE A 241 25.32 16.43 -6.61
C PHE A 241 26.36 16.48 -5.48
N PRO A 242 26.97 17.65 -5.18
CA PRO A 242 27.87 17.79 -4.05
C PRO A 242 27.11 17.52 -2.73
N LEU A 243 27.72 16.74 -1.84
CA LEU A 243 27.25 16.53 -0.47
C LEU A 243 28.08 17.44 0.47
N PRO A 244 27.46 18.16 1.43
CA PRO A 244 26.02 18.30 1.64
C PRO A 244 25.39 19.21 0.57
N ASP A 245 24.18 18.83 0.16
CA ASP A 245 23.44 19.34 -0.99
C ASP A 245 22.52 20.53 -0.65
N ASP A 246 22.76 21.16 0.50
CA ASP A 246 21.89 22.13 1.15
C ASP A 246 21.65 23.43 0.38
N HIS A 247 22.43 23.68 -0.68
CA HIS A 247 22.40 24.90 -1.47
C HIS A 247 21.75 24.73 -2.85
N ILE A 248 21.30 23.52 -3.21
CA ILE A 248 20.70 23.26 -4.52
C ILE A 248 19.18 23.48 -4.43
N PRO A 249 18.60 24.40 -5.23
CA PRO A 249 17.16 24.59 -5.30
C PRO A 249 16.47 23.30 -5.73
N ARG A 250 15.49 22.85 -4.93
CA ARG A 250 14.69 21.66 -5.23
C ARG A 250 13.36 22.07 -5.86
N PRO A 251 12.78 21.25 -6.76
CA PRO A 251 11.43 21.49 -7.22
C PRO A 251 10.47 21.49 -6.01
N PRO A 252 9.35 22.24 -6.07
CA PRO A 252 8.35 22.22 -5.01
C PRO A 252 7.84 20.82 -4.68
N PHE A 253 7.84 19.92 -5.67
CA PHE A 253 7.56 18.51 -5.51
C PHE A 253 8.18 17.70 -6.67
N SER A 254 8.68 16.52 -6.36
CA SER A 254 8.97 15.46 -7.32
C SER A 254 8.61 14.14 -6.62
N PRO A 255 7.97 13.19 -7.33
CA PRO A 255 7.80 11.84 -6.80
C PRO A 255 9.13 11.25 -6.35
N CYS A 256 9.08 10.47 -5.29
CA CYS A 256 10.23 9.91 -4.59
C CYS A 256 10.17 8.39 -4.66
N LEU A 257 11.16 7.76 -5.29
CA LEU A 257 11.36 6.33 -5.22
C LEU A 257 11.70 5.91 -3.79
N SER A 258 11.31 4.70 -3.41
CA SER A 258 11.92 4.06 -2.26
C SER A 258 13.32 3.52 -2.61
N PRO A 259 14.19 3.26 -1.61
CA PRO A 259 15.48 2.64 -1.85
C PRO A 259 15.36 1.31 -2.61
N CYS A 260 14.41 0.44 -2.23
CA CYS A 260 14.18 -0.83 -2.89
C CYS A 260 13.85 -0.65 -4.38
N ALA A 261 12.93 0.28 -4.70
CA ALA A 261 12.58 0.58 -6.08
C ALA A 261 13.75 1.15 -6.90
N ALA A 262 14.66 1.88 -6.26
CA ALA A 262 15.80 2.49 -6.93
C ALA A 262 16.98 1.53 -7.14
N THR A 263 17.23 0.61 -6.21
CA THR A 263 18.45 -0.22 -6.21
C THR A 263 18.18 -1.71 -6.45
N GLY A 264 16.99 -2.21 -6.08
CA GLY A 264 16.67 -3.64 -6.07
C GLY A 264 17.56 -4.46 -5.14
N SER A 265 18.27 -3.84 -4.20
CA SER A 265 19.24 -4.54 -3.34
C SER A 265 18.53 -5.28 -2.20
N ASP A 266 19.04 -6.45 -1.81
CA ASP A 266 18.49 -7.25 -0.70
C ASP A 266 18.35 -6.43 0.59
N GLY A 267 19.32 -5.54 0.88
CA GLY A 267 19.30 -4.69 2.06
C GLY A 267 18.20 -3.62 2.02
N ASP A 268 17.96 -3.03 0.85
CA ASP A 268 16.93 -2.00 0.68
C ASP A 268 15.51 -2.59 0.57
N CYS A 269 15.39 -3.79 -0.02
CA CYS A 269 14.15 -4.52 -0.19
C CYS A 269 13.82 -5.45 0.99
N CYS A 270 14.72 -5.56 1.96
CA CYS A 270 14.61 -6.49 3.08
C CYS A 270 14.35 -7.94 2.64
N THR A 271 15.10 -8.43 1.66
CA THR A 271 15.04 -9.80 1.15
C THR A 271 16.34 -10.54 1.43
N GLY A 272 16.43 -11.83 1.06
CA GLY A 272 17.66 -12.61 1.23
C GLY A 272 18.14 -12.65 2.69
N SER A 273 19.38 -12.24 2.96
CA SER A 273 19.92 -12.16 4.33
C SER A 273 19.27 -11.08 5.19
N HIS A 274 18.51 -10.17 4.59
CA HIS A 274 17.79 -9.08 5.25
C HIS A 274 16.29 -9.37 5.42
N SER A 275 15.85 -10.61 5.22
CA SER A 275 14.42 -11.01 5.27
C SER A 275 13.83 -11.12 6.68
N THR A 276 14.39 -10.42 7.67
CA THR A 276 13.85 -10.38 9.03
C THR A 276 13.99 -8.99 9.61
N ALA A 277 13.10 -8.63 10.54
CA ALA A 277 13.15 -7.35 11.25
C ALA A 277 14.47 -7.14 12.02
N SER A 278 15.19 -8.21 12.41
CA SER A 278 16.49 -8.09 13.06
C SER A 278 17.65 -7.90 12.09
N THR A 279 17.46 -8.18 10.79
CA THR A 279 18.51 -8.10 9.77
C THR A 279 18.27 -7.01 8.73
N CYS A 280 17.06 -6.45 8.61
CA CYS A 280 16.80 -5.23 7.86
C CYS A 280 16.70 -4.02 8.78
N SER A 281 17.47 -2.96 8.50
CA SER A 281 17.48 -1.73 9.29
C SER A 281 16.99 -0.54 8.47
N PRO A 282 16.34 0.46 9.10
CA PRO A 282 15.88 1.65 8.38
C PRO A 282 17.07 2.44 7.80
N GLY A 283 16.88 2.96 6.58
CA GLY A 283 17.84 3.82 5.90
C GLY A 283 17.51 5.31 6.02
N LEU A 284 18.28 6.16 5.31
CA LEU A 284 18.06 7.61 5.27
C LEU A 284 16.66 7.99 4.77
N TYR A 285 16.17 7.30 3.72
CA TYR A 285 14.82 7.49 3.20
C TYR A 285 13.78 7.23 4.29
N SER A 286 13.88 6.09 4.99
CA SER A 286 12.90 5.67 6.00
C SER A 286 12.85 6.64 7.17
N HIS A 287 14.01 7.08 7.66
CA HIS A 287 14.08 8.11 8.71
C HIS A 287 13.47 9.45 8.27
N ASN A 288 13.70 9.87 7.03
CA ASN A 288 13.11 11.10 6.50
C ASN A 288 11.60 10.97 6.27
N ALA A 289 11.14 9.83 5.76
CA ALA A 289 9.73 9.51 5.59
C ALA A 289 8.99 9.56 6.92
N LYS A 290 9.55 8.97 7.99
CA LYS A 290 8.96 9.06 9.35
C LYS A 290 8.90 10.47 9.91
N ARG A 291 9.85 11.33 9.57
CA ARG A 291 9.80 12.75 9.97
C ARG A 291 8.64 13.51 9.33
N VAL A 292 8.24 13.14 8.11
CA VAL A 292 7.17 13.84 7.36
C VAL A 292 5.83 13.12 7.36
N CYS A 293 5.81 11.82 7.64
CA CYS A 293 4.62 10.97 7.72
C CYS A 293 4.83 9.88 8.80
N PRO A 294 4.73 10.22 10.09
CA PRO A 294 5.07 9.27 11.16
C PRO A 294 4.11 8.08 11.25
N ASP A 295 2.84 8.27 10.89
CA ASP A 295 1.83 7.21 10.86
C ASP A 295 1.93 6.28 9.64
N ALA A 296 2.82 6.55 8.68
CA ALA A 296 2.95 5.75 7.46
C ALA A 296 4.13 4.76 7.56
N TYR A 297 4.02 3.60 6.92
CA TYR A 297 5.15 2.69 6.70
C TYR A 297 6.21 3.36 5.82
N SER A 298 7.47 3.19 6.19
CA SER A 298 8.62 3.81 5.53
C SER A 298 9.63 2.79 4.96
N PHE A 299 9.51 1.52 5.36
CA PHE A 299 10.18 0.35 4.76
C PHE A 299 9.48 -0.95 5.22
N ALA A 300 9.89 -2.11 4.68
CA ALA A 300 9.16 -3.37 4.86
C ALA A 300 9.04 -3.85 6.32
N TYR A 301 10.08 -3.62 7.15
CA TYR A 301 10.09 -3.97 8.57
C TYR A 301 10.00 -2.75 9.48
N ASP A 302 9.28 -1.71 9.04
CA ASP A 302 9.03 -0.55 9.89
C ASP A 302 8.45 -0.96 11.24
N ASP A 303 8.73 -0.14 12.24
CA ASP A 303 8.28 -0.44 13.57
C ASP A 303 6.75 -0.62 13.58
N GLY A 304 6.25 -1.50 14.45
CA GLY A 304 4.82 -1.85 14.53
C GLY A 304 3.92 -0.68 14.95
N LYS A 305 4.38 0.57 14.84
CA LYS A 305 3.65 1.83 15.06
C LYS A 305 3.22 2.47 13.75
N SER A 306 3.08 1.69 12.69
CA SER A 306 2.63 2.14 11.36
C SER A 306 1.33 1.47 10.92
N THR A 307 0.87 0.44 11.64
CA THR A 307 -0.39 -0.26 11.38
C THR A 307 -1.49 0.27 12.27
N PHE A 308 -2.65 0.57 11.68
CA PHE A 308 -3.88 0.77 12.43
C PHE A 308 -4.62 -0.56 12.55
N SER A 309 -5.10 -0.88 13.74
CA SER A 309 -5.98 -2.02 13.97
C SER A 309 -7.26 -1.52 14.62
N ILE A 310 -8.38 -1.82 13.98
CA ILE A 310 -9.72 -1.53 14.50
C ILE A 310 -10.59 -2.77 14.39
N PRO A 311 -11.65 -2.90 15.21
CA PRO A 311 -12.59 -3.99 15.01
C PRO A 311 -13.26 -3.86 13.65
N SER A 312 -13.49 -5.00 13.00
CA SER A 312 -14.02 -5.03 11.66
C SER A 312 -15.43 -4.46 11.57
N GLY A 313 -15.65 -3.76 10.46
CA GLY A 313 -16.90 -3.09 10.16
C GLY A 313 -16.66 -1.66 9.69
N GLY A 314 -17.63 -1.17 8.92
CA GLY A 314 -17.53 0.14 8.29
C GLY A 314 -16.78 0.06 6.97
N GLY A 315 -16.60 1.21 6.35
CA GLY A 315 -15.89 1.36 5.09
C GLY A 315 -14.74 2.35 5.22
N TRP A 316 -14.15 2.71 4.09
CA TRP A 316 -13.05 3.67 4.04
C TRP A 316 -13.28 4.69 2.92
N GLU A 317 -12.99 5.95 3.22
CA GLU A 317 -12.77 6.97 2.22
C GLU A 317 -11.27 7.24 2.06
N VAL A 318 -10.78 7.06 0.84
CA VAL A 318 -9.40 7.29 0.41
C VAL A 318 -9.39 8.61 -0.34
N THR A 319 -8.78 9.64 0.24
CA THR A 319 -8.69 10.96 -0.39
C THR A 319 -7.27 11.20 -0.87
N PHE A 320 -7.11 11.40 -2.18
CA PHE A 320 -5.86 11.83 -2.79
C PHE A 320 -5.75 13.35 -2.78
N CYS A 321 -4.56 13.86 -2.48
CA CYS A 321 -4.26 15.27 -2.28
C CYS A 321 -5.13 15.98 -1.23
N PRO A 322 -5.27 15.44 -0.01
CA PRO A 322 -5.90 16.16 1.09
C PRO A 322 -5.11 17.43 1.43
N GLY A 323 -5.82 18.45 1.90
CA GLY A 323 -5.18 19.60 2.53
C GLY A 323 -4.91 19.35 4.01
N GLY A 324 -3.93 20.04 4.58
CA GLY A 324 -3.60 19.95 6.01
C GLY A 324 -2.21 19.39 6.26
N ALA A 325 -1.96 18.82 7.44
CA ALA A 325 -0.65 18.28 7.81
C ALA A 325 -0.70 16.76 8.00
N SER A 326 0.45 16.09 7.88
CA SER A 326 0.54 14.67 8.20
C SER A 326 0.17 14.41 9.66
N SER A 327 -0.51 13.31 9.90
CA SER A 327 -0.97 12.92 11.23
C SER A 327 0.14 12.25 12.03
N ASN A 328 0.00 12.27 13.36
CA ASN A 328 0.83 11.53 14.33
C ASN A 328 -0.07 10.82 15.36
N ILE A 329 -1.08 10.11 14.85
CA ILE A 329 -2.10 9.43 15.64
C ILE A 329 -1.48 8.29 16.42
N LEU A 330 -0.68 7.43 15.78
CA LEU A 330 -0.11 6.24 16.45
C LEU A 330 0.89 6.65 17.54
N GLY A 331 1.63 7.74 17.32
CA GLY A 331 2.51 8.33 18.34
C GLY A 331 1.76 8.99 19.51
N THR A 332 0.51 9.44 19.31
CA THR A 332 -0.27 10.16 20.33
C THR A 332 -1.22 9.23 21.08
N PHE A 333 -1.95 8.39 20.34
CA PHE A 333 -3.08 7.59 20.80
C PHE A 333 -2.88 6.06 20.64
N GLY A 334 -1.63 5.60 20.49
CA GLY A 334 -1.34 4.17 20.28
C GLY A 334 -1.87 3.25 21.37
N GLU A 335 -1.90 3.72 22.63
CA GLU A 335 -2.44 2.94 23.76
C GLU A 335 -3.97 2.80 23.66
N GLU A 336 -4.66 3.90 23.35
CA GLU A 336 -6.10 3.95 23.16
C GLU A 336 -6.53 3.10 21.95
N LEU A 337 -5.76 3.12 20.87
CA LEU A 337 -5.98 2.25 19.71
C LEU A 337 -5.81 0.76 20.06
N GLY A 338 -4.86 0.43 20.95
CA GLY A 338 -4.74 -0.93 21.48
C GLY A 338 -6.01 -1.42 22.20
N VAL A 339 -6.68 -0.52 22.94
CA VAL A 339 -7.97 -0.80 23.58
C VAL A 339 -9.09 -0.95 22.54
N VAL A 340 -9.16 -0.03 21.58
CA VAL A 340 -10.15 -0.06 20.49
C VAL A 340 -10.04 -1.35 19.68
N ALA A 341 -8.82 -1.81 19.36
CA ALA A 341 -8.57 -3.06 18.66
C ALA A 341 -9.11 -4.30 19.40
N GLY A 342 -9.31 -4.21 20.71
CA GLY A 342 -9.96 -5.25 21.52
C GLY A 342 -11.49 -5.32 21.37
N GLY A 343 -12.10 -4.47 20.54
CA GLY A 343 -13.56 -4.46 20.33
C GLY A 343 -14.34 -3.52 21.22
N VAL A 344 -13.68 -2.76 22.11
CA VAL A 344 -14.33 -1.92 23.11
C VAL A 344 -13.87 -0.48 22.97
N VAL A 345 -14.81 0.43 22.69
CA VAL A 345 -14.57 1.88 22.77
C VAL A 345 -15.12 2.36 24.11
N THR A 346 -14.24 2.55 25.09
CA THR A 346 -14.64 2.96 26.45
C THR A 346 -14.94 4.46 26.52
N GLU A 347 -15.69 4.89 27.54
CA GLU A 347 -15.88 6.32 27.83
C GLU A 347 -14.56 7.07 28.02
N GLU A 348 -13.54 6.37 28.52
CA GLU A 348 -12.20 6.92 28.68
C GLU A 348 -11.53 7.21 27.32
N VAL A 349 -11.65 6.29 26.35
CA VAL A 349 -11.19 6.53 24.97
C VAL A 349 -11.88 7.75 24.38
N TRP A 350 -13.20 7.86 24.54
CA TRP A 350 -13.96 9.04 24.10
C TRP A 350 -13.52 10.33 24.78
N ARG A 351 -13.23 10.28 26.07
CA ARG A 351 -12.77 11.44 26.86
C ARG A 351 -11.38 11.88 26.39
N VAL A 352 -10.43 10.96 26.27
CA VAL A 352 -9.07 11.24 25.79
C VAL A 352 -9.09 11.78 24.37
N ALA A 353 -9.92 11.21 23.49
CA ALA A 353 -10.06 11.69 22.12
C ALA A 353 -10.59 13.13 22.02
N ARG A 354 -11.42 13.60 22.96
CA ARG A 354 -11.93 14.99 22.99
C ARG A 354 -10.98 15.97 23.68
N GLU A 355 -10.46 15.57 24.84
CA GLU A 355 -9.73 16.47 25.74
C GLU A 355 -8.21 16.45 25.52
N GLY A 356 -7.70 15.49 24.75
CA GLY A 356 -6.28 15.21 24.60
C GLY A 356 -5.67 14.48 25.81
N LYS A 357 -4.45 13.95 25.63
CA LYS A 357 -3.67 13.38 26.74
C LYS A 357 -3.26 14.48 27.71
N LYS A 358 -3.87 14.52 28.91
CA LYS A 358 -3.35 15.32 30.04
C LYS A 358 -2.11 14.59 30.58
N GLY A 359 -0.97 15.27 30.60
CA GLY A 359 0.28 14.69 31.11
C GLY A 359 0.13 14.22 32.56
N GLY A 360 0.53 12.97 32.81
CA GLY A 360 0.73 12.40 34.15
C GLY A 360 -0.52 11.82 34.81
N VAL A 361 -0.80 10.54 34.54
CA VAL A 361 -1.36 9.63 35.55
C VAL A 361 -0.56 8.34 35.44
N GLU A 362 0.08 7.95 36.55
CA GLU A 362 0.76 6.66 36.70
C GLU A 362 -0.17 5.51 36.30
N GLY A 363 0.44 4.51 35.67
CA GLY A 363 -0.25 3.44 34.95
C GLY A 363 -1.41 2.80 35.70
N VAL A 364 -2.53 2.69 35.00
CA VAL A 364 -3.47 1.62 35.28
C VAL A 364 -2.83 0.35 34.71
N ALA A 365 -2.23 -0.44 35.60
CA ALA A 365 -1.76 -1.77 35.27
C ALA A 365 -2.91 -2.56 34.62
N ALA A 366 -2.72 -2.95 33.37
CA ALA A 366 -3.55 -3.98 32.73
C ALA A 366 -3.37 -5.27 33.55
N ALA A 367 -4.36 -5.58 34.38
CA ALA A 367 -4.39 -6.83 35.11
C ALA A 367 -4.60 -7.99 34.13
N GLY A 368 -3.52 -8.74 33.90
CA GLY A 368 -3.55 -10.16 33.55
C GLY A 368 -4.31 -10.57 32.29
N ALA A 369 -3.68 -10.44 31.13
CA ALA A 369 -3.88 -11.38 30.02
C ALA A 369 -2.50 -11.77 29.48
N GLY A 370 -2.24 -13.08 29.43
CA GLY A 370 -0.95 -13.68 29.12
C GLY A 370 -0.34 -13.14 27.84
N ARG A 371 0.94 -12.79 27.95
CA ARG A 371 1.81 -12.27 26.91
C ARG A 371 2.26 -13.40 25.99
N GLU A 372 1.40 -13.86 25.09
CA GLU A 372 1.71 -14.81 24.01
C GLU A 372 0.57 -14.75 22.96
N GLY A 373 0.60 -13.78 22.05
CA GLY A 373 -0.45 -13.66 21.02
C GLY A 373 -0.30 -12.52 20.02
N SER A 374 0.43 -11.46 20.37
CA SER A 374 0.56 -10.27 19.50
C SER A 374 1.67 -10.36 18.45
N LEU A 375 2.68 -11.22 18.64
CA LEU A 375 3.76 -11.39 17.65
C LEU A 375 3.28 -12.21 16.44
N GLY A 376 2.42 -13.21 16.65
CA GLY A 376 1.94 -14.09 15.56
C GLY A 376 1.07 -13.37 14.54
N ALA A 377 0.12 -12.53 14.97
CA ALA A 377 -0.75 -11.79 14.05
C ALA A 377 0.01 -10.67 13.30
N LEU A 378 0.94 -9.99 13.97
CA LEU A 378 1.76 -8.93 13.35
C LEU A 378 2.79 -9.53 12.37
N VAL A 379 3.37 -10.69 12.69
CA VAL A 379 4.22 -11.46 11.78
C VAL A 379 3.42 -11.99 10.59
N VAL A 380 2.17 -12.41 10.76
CA VAL A 380 1.33 -12.84 9.62
C VAL A 380 1.01 -11.67 8.70
N VAL A 381 0.66 -10.49 9.23
CA VAL A 381 0.41 -9.30 8.40
C VAL A 381 1.69 -8.89 7.67
N VAL A 382 2.81 -8.70 8.38
CA VAL A 382 4.12 -8.35 7.77
C VAL A 382 4.62 -9.43 6.80
N CYS A 383 4.45 -10.73 7.09
CA CYS A 383 4.82 -11.81 6.16
C CYS A 383 3.90 -11.88 4.95
N VAL A 384 2.60 -11.60 5.09
CA VAL A 384 1.70 -11.50 3.94
C VAL A 384 2.16 -10.35 3.04
N TRP A 385 2.48 -9.18 3.59
CA TRP A 385 2.98 -8.06 2.79
C TRP A 385 4.35 -8.39 2.16
N VAL A 386 5.33 -8.89 2.92
CA VAL A 386 6.68 -9.22 2.40
C VAL A 386 6.68 -10.34 1.35
N LEU A 387 5.72 -11.26 1.36
CA LEU A 387 5.62 -12.32 0.34
C LEU A 387 5.14 -11.82 -1.03
N PHE A 388 4.61 -10.59 -1.11
CA PHE A 388 4.14 -9.95 -2.34
C PHE A 388 5.05 -8.79 -2.80
N TRP A 389 6.30 -8.76 -2.33
CA TRP A 389 7.35 -7.82 -2.73
C TRP A 389 8.45 -8.50 -3.52
#